data_AF-A0A5C3NXM6-F1
#
_entry.id   AF-A0A5C3NXM6-F1
#
_cell.length_a   1.000
_cell.length_b   1.000
_cell.length_c   1.000
_cell.angle_alpha   90.00
_cell.angle_beta   90.00
_cell.angle_gamma   90.00
#
_symmetry.space_group_name_H-M   'P 1'
#
loop_
_entity.id
_entity.type
_entity.pdbx_description
1 polymer ?
#
loop_
_entity_poly.entity_id
_entity_poly.type
_entity_poly.pdbx_seq_one_letter_code
_entity_poly.pdbx_strand_id
1 'polypeptide(L)'
;MGRLVDAEYVEETIAIVLTRLPNLLRLHDHCPTSPPFVSRLQSILVYWIKEVMIPMPTGSQEVLDQLQPLDAWTCACEHCVSVRAFLQEEPEGEMTWYKIGAPTVKHLTKFLKAHAGGIAAWSTVRSCSPQGIEVTKQPAFVNPVRWASYRARGVRLLQSIGANVAVDVLRDVLGQYLPLVAAALSGRAEPYDAVLEAENVLRGLLAQIRGETETLRDIRTRSPCCAAAEAATLATDAIADEEADPTVVEPLVAGALKRPRSPSPFPASLDSTLSGILWRQNHIEDGRAAQRIKREDPEPIELGVKAEDN
;
A
#
# COMPACT_ATOMS: atom_id res chain seq x y z
N MET A 1 -4.58 22.36 -13.91
CA MET A 1 -3.96 21.22 -14.62
C MET A 1 -4.58 19.96 -14.04
N GLY A 2 -5.35 19.20 -14.82
CA GLY A 2 -5.94 17.93 -14.35
C GLY A 2 -4.83 16.94 -14.04
N ARG A 3 -4.98 16.15 -12.96
CA ARG A 3 -4.07 15.02 -12.71
C ARG A 3 -4.25 14.06 -13.86
N LEU A 4 -3.16 13.74 -14.56
CA LEU A 4 -3.15 12.85 -15.74
C LEU A 4 -3.44 11.39 -15.39
N VAL A 5 -3.47 11.05 -14.11
CA VAL A 5 -3.70 9.70 -13.60
C VAL A 5 -4.57 9.86 -12.34
N ASP A 6 -5.75 9.24 -12.33
CA ASP A 6 -6.66 9.18 -11.19
C ASP A 6 -6.58 7.80 -10.50
N ALA A 7 -7.14 7.70 -9.30
CA ALA A 7 -7.11 6.45 -8.52
C ALA A 7 -7.81 5.30 -9.27
N GLU A 8 -8.90 5.61 -9.99
CA GLU A 8 -9.66 4.65 -10.79
C GLU A 8 -8.78 4.01 -11.87
N TYR A 9 -8.02 4.80 -12.63
CA TYR A 9 -7.07 4.29 -13.62
C TYR A 9 -5.98 3.42 -12.99
N VAL A 10 -5.46 3.79 -11.81
CA VAL A 10 -4.46 2.97 -11.12
C VAL A 10 -5.05 1.62 -10.73
N GLU A 11 -6.25 1.63 -10.15
CA GLU A 11 -6.92 0.42 -9.68
C GLU A 11 -7.33 -0.50 -10.82
N GLU A 12 -7.97 0.03 -11.86
CA GLU A 12 -8.54 -0.78 -12.94
C GLU A 12 -7.50 -1.18 -13.98
N THR A 13 -6.56 -0.30 -14.30
CA THR A 13 -5.59 -0.55 -15.38
C THR A 13 -4.25 -0.99 -14.83
N ILE A 14 -3.65 -0.17 -13.96
CA ILE A 14 -2.27 -0.40 -13.53
C ILE A 14 -2.17 -1.66 -12.66
N ALA A 15 -3.09 -1.88 -11.72
CA ALA A 15 -3.06 -3.07 -10.87
C ALA A 15 -3.16 -4.38 -11.68
N ILE A 16 -4.02 -4.41 -12.71
CA ILE A 16 -4.14 -5.58 -13.60
C ILE A 16 -2.83 -5.83 -14.34
N VAL A 17 -2.21 -4.77 -14.89
CA VAL A 17 -0.93 -4.90 -15.59
C VAL A 17 0.15 -5.41 -14.64
N LEU A 18 0.26 -4.85 -13.43
CA LEU A 18 1.25 -5.26 -12.45
C LEU A 18 1.11 -6.72 -12.02
N THR A 19 -0.13 -7.21 -11.85
CA THR A 19 -0.34 -8.62 -11.46
C THR A 19 0.07 -9.61 -12.53
N ARG A 20 0.07 -9.19 -13.81
CA ARG A 20 0.46 -10.02 -14.95
C ARG A 20 1.91 -9.83 -15.37
N LEU A 21 2.50 -8.67 -15.08
CA LEU A 21 3.84 -8.29 -15.52
C LEU A 21 4.92 -9.31 -15.14
N PRO A 22 4.99 -9.86 -13.91
CA PRO A 22 6.00 -10.86 -13.55
C PRO A 22 5.92 -12.13 -14.42
N ASN A 23 4.72 -12.54 -14.83
CA ASN A 23 4.54 -13.70 -15.70
C ASN A 23 4.93 -13.36 -17.14
N LEU A 24 4.57 -12.17 -17.62
CA LEU A 24 4.95 -11.69 -18.95
C LEU A 24 6.47 -11.54 -19.09
N LEU A 25 7.15 -10.96 -18.09
CA LEU A 25 8.61 -10.84 -18.10
C LEU A 25 9.27 -12.22 -18.17
N ARG A 26 8.78 -13.19 -17.40
CA ARG A 26 9.30 -14.56 -17.43
C ARG A 26 9.04 -15.27 -18.76
N LEU A 27 7.89 -15.04 -19.38
CA LEU A 27 7.57 -15.59 -20.70
C LEU A 27 8.56 -15.11 -21.79
N HIS A 28 9.15 -13.94 -21.61
CA HIS A 28 10.14 -13.33 -22.50
C HIS A 28 11.58 -13.44 -21.97
N ASP A 29 11.86 -14.36 -21.03
CA ASP A 29 13.19 -14.56 -20.44
C ASP A 29 13.82 -13.30 -19.81
N HIS A 30 12.98 -12.39 -19.32
CA HIS A 30 13.41 -11.19 -18.61
C HIS A 30 13.32 -11.37 -17.09
N CYS A 31 14.39 -10.97 -16.40
CA CYS A 31 14.41 -10.99 -14.95
C CYS A 31 13.63 -9.78 -14.38
N PRO A 32 12.62 -9.99 -13.51
CA PRO A 32 11.87 -8.89 -12.91
C PRO A 32 12.71 -8.01 -11.97
N THR A 33 13.85 -8.52 -11.50
CA THR A 33 14.83 -7.76 -10.70
C THR A 33 15.82 -6.96 -11.55
N SER A 34 15.72 -7.00 -12.87
CA SER A 34 16.62 -6.20 -13.70
C SER A 34 16.32 -4.69 -13.56
N PRO A 35 17.36 -3.82 -13.62
CA PRO A 35 17.23 -2.40 -13.30
C PRO A 35 16.08 -1.63 -13.98
N PRO A 36 15.77 -1.83 -15.29
CA PRO A 36 14.72 -1.06 -15.93
C PRO A 36 13.32 -1.40 -15.38
N PHE A 37 13.09 -2.63 -14.93
CA PHE A 37 11.78 -3.03 -14.39
C PHE A 37 11.65 -2.68 -12.91
N VAL A 38 12.72 -2.84 -12.13
CA VAL A 38 12.73 -2.50 -10.69
C VAL A 38 12.33 -1.04 -10.47
N SER A 39 12.97 -0.09 -11.16
CA SER A 39 12.65 1.33 -11.00
C SER A 39 11.21 1.67 -11.38
N ARG A 40 10.66 1.01 -12.41
CA ARG A 40 9.27 1.20 -12.84
C ARG A 40 8.28 0.59 -11.87
N LEU A 41 8.52 -0.63 -11.41
CA LEU A 41 7.72 -1.31 -10.39
C LEU A 41 7.68 -0.50 -9.09
N GLN A 42 8.82 0.00 -8.62
CA GLN A 42 8.92 0.88 -7.46
C GLN A 42 8.07 2.13 -7.64
N SER A 43 8.24 2.84 -8.76
CA SER A 43 7.49 4.08 -9.04
C SER A 43 5.98 3.84 -9.03
N ILE A 44 5.54 2.72 -9.62
CA ILE A 44 4.13 2.36 -9.67
C ILE A 44 3.60 2.02 -8.27
N LEU A 45 4.33 1.25 -7.46
CA LEU A 45 3.89 0.88 -6.10
C LEU A 45 3.85 2.09 -5.16
N VAL A 46 4.86 2.94 -5.25
CA VAL A 46 4.91 4.27 -4.59
C VAL A 46 3.67 5.07 -4.97
N TYR A 47 3.35 5.14 -6.26
CA TYR A 47 2.18 5.85 -6.75
C TYR A 47 0.85 5.24 -6.28
N TRP A 48 0.73 3.91 -6.29
CA TRP A 48 -0.44 3.20 -5.78
C TRP A 48 -0.66 3.48 -4.28
N ILE A 49 0.40 3.48 -3.48
CA ILE A 49 0.30 3.86 -2.06
C ILE A 49 -0.18 5.30 -1.93
N LYS A 50 0.32 6.21 -2.76
CA LYS A 50 -0.02 7.63 -2.67
C LYS A 50 -1.48 7.92 -3.04
N GLU A 51 -1.95 7.37 -4.15
CA GLU A 51 -3.26 7.76 -4.71
C GLU A 51 -4.38 6.79 -4.32
N VAL A 52 -4.07 5.52 -4.04
CA VAL A 52 -5.08 4.49 -3.72
C VAL A 52 -5.10 4.19 -2.23
N MET A 53 -3.95 4.06 -1.57
CA MET A 53 -3.97 3.83 -0.12
C MET A 53 -4.31 5.11 0.63
N ILE A 54 -5.46 5.09 1.29
CA ILE A 54 -5.85 6.11 2.25
C ILE A 54 -5.08 5.85 3.57
N PRO A 55 -4.63 6.88 4.30
CA PRO A 55 -4.11 6.70 5.65
C PRO A 55 -5.12 5.95 6.53
N MET A 56 -4.65 5.03 7.37
CA MET A 56 -5.54 4.29 8.26
C MET A 56 -6.24 5.26 9.21
N PRO A 57 -7.59 5.33 9.19
CA PRO A 57 -8.30 6.17 10.15
C PRO A 57 -8.00 5.77 11.61
N THR A 58 -7.90 6.74 12.51
CA THR A 58 -7.77 6.46 13.95
C THR A 58 -8.97 5.64 14.44
N GLY A 59 -8.72 4.56 15.15
CA GLY A 59 -9.78 3.67 15.65
C GLY A 59 -10.32 2.67 14.62
N SER A 60 -9.65 2.50 13.47
CA SER A 60 -10.13 1.61 12.41
C SER A 60 -10.26 0.16 12.88
N GLN A 61 -9.36 -0.32 13.74
CA GLN A 61 -9.41 -1.71 14.19
C GLN A 61 -10.67 -1.98 15.02
N GLU A 62 -11.01 -1.08 15.94
CA GLU A 62 -12.20 -1.15 16.77
C GLU A 62 -13.49 -1.07 15.94
N VAL A 63 -13.48 -0.32 14.84
CA VAL A 63 -14.60 -0.26 13.89
C VAL A 63 -14.69 -1.54 13.05
N LEU A 64 -13.56 -2.09 12.60
CA LEU A 64 -13.54 -3.35 11.86
C LEU A 64 -13.98 -4.53 12.74
N ASP A 65 -13.64 -4.52 14.03
CA ASP A 65 -14.08 -5.54 14.98
C ASP A 65 -15.62 -5.49 15.18
N GLN A 66 -16.26 -4.33 15.02
CA GLN A 66 -17.71 -4.21 15.02
C GLN A 66 -18.39 -4.85 13.80
N LEU A 67 -17.63 -5.30 12.79
CA LEU A 67 -18.16 -6.08 11.66
C LEU A 67 -18.30 -7.56 11.98
N GLN A 68 -17.75 -8.06 13.11
CA GLN A 68 -17.85 -9.47 13.52
C GLN A 68 -19.29 -10.04 13.57
N PRO A 69 -20.35 -9.29 13.94
CA PRO A 69 -21.72 -9.79 13.89
C PRO A 69 -22.17 -10.27 12.49
N LEU A 70 -21.51 -9.82 11.42
CA LEU A 70 -21.75 -10.31 10.06
C LEU A 70 -21.28 -11.76 9.86
N ASP A 71 -20.37 -12.27 10.68
CA ASP A 71 -19.94 -13.67 10.63
C ASP A 71 -21.04 -14.61 11.13
N ALA A 72 -21.94 -14.11 11.99
CA ALA A 72 -23.15 -14.82 12.41
C ALA A 72 -24.26 -14.80 11.34
N TRP A 73 -24.10 -14.05 10.25
CA TRP A 73 -25.03 -14.07 9.10
C TRP A 73 -24.80 -15.35 8.31
N THR A 74 -25.60 -16.39 8.59
CA THR A 74 -25.38 -17.76 8.06
C THR A 74 -25.97 -18.02 6.67
N CYS A 75 -26.94 -17.21 6.22
CA CYS A 75 -27.63 -17.41 4.95
C CYS A 75 -26.66 -17.46 3.76
N ALA A 76 -26.82 -18.48 2.92
CA ALA A 76 -25.96 -18.75 1.76
C ALA A 76 -26.55 -18.25 0.43
N CYS A 77 -27.67 -17.52 0.46
CA CYS A 77 -28.30 -17.01 -0.76
C CYS A 77 -27.34 -16.09 -1.51
N GLU A 78 -27.34 -16.12 -2.86
CA GLU A 78 -26.42 -15.33 -3.70
C GLU A 78 -26.39 -13.85 -3.28
N HIS A 79 -27.56 -13.23 -3.15
CA HIS A 79 -27.66 -11.83 -2.76
C HIS A 79 -27.22 -11.57 -1.30
N CYS A 80 -27.39 -12.54 -0.40
CA CYS A 80 -26.95 -12.45 0.99
C CYS A 80 -25.43 -12.45 1.07
N VAL A 81 -24.80 -13.34 0.30
CA VAL A 81 -23.34 -13.43 0.18
C VAL A 81 -22.79 -12.14 -0.42
N SER A 82 -23.41 -11.62 -1.48
CA SER A 82 -23.01 -10.36 -2.13
C SER A 82 -23.14 -9.16 -1.18
N VAL A 83 -24.27 -9.01 -0.48
CA VAL A 83 -24.46 -7.91 0.49
C VAL A 83 -23.47 -8.01 1.64
N ARG A 84 -23.22 -9.21 2.17
CA ARG A 84 -22.23 -9.40 3.24
C ARG A 84 -20.82 -9.06 2.78
N ALA A 85 -20.42 -9.51 1.58
CA ALA A 85 -19.13 -9.15 0.98
C ALA A 85 -19.03 -7.63 0.78
N PHE A 86 -20.08 -6.99 0.26
CA PHE A 86 -20.15 -5.54 0.14
C PHE A 86 -19.88 -4.83 1.48
N LEU A 87 -20.53 -5.26 2.56
CA LEU A 87 -20.36 -4.64 3.88
C LEU A 87 -18.96 -4.86 4.47
N GLN A 88 -18.31 -5.99 4.19
CA GLN A 88 -17.02 -6.36 4.80
C GLN A 88 -15.80 -5.94 3.97
N GLU A 89 -15.90 -5.93 2.65
CA GLU A 89 -14.73 -5.95 1.76
C GLU A 89 -14.74 -4.86 0.69
N GLU A 90 -15.90 -4.35 0.30
CA GLU A 90 -15.98 -3.41 -0.81
C GLU A 90 -15.72 -1.97 -0.35
N PRO A 91 -14.96 -1.14 -1.09
CA PRO A 91 -14.61 0.22 -0.69
C PRO A 91 -15.74 1.24 -0.86
N GLU A 92 -16.79 0.90 -1.61
CA GLU A 92 -17.92 1.79 -1.91
C GLU A 92 -18.79 2.01 -0.67
N GLY A 93 -19.32 3.23 -0.54
CA GLY A 93 -20.21 3.59 0.56
C GLY A 93 -21.62 3.06 0.38
N GLU A 94 -22.05 2.81 -0.86
CA GLU A 94 -23.38 2.33 -1.20
C GLU A 94 -23.33 1.35 -2.35
N MET A 95 -24.30 0.44 -2.40
CA MET A 95 -24.46 -0.50 -3.50
C MET A 95 -25.94 -0.80 -3.69
N THR A 96 -26.36 -0.90 -4.95
CA THR A 96 -27.74 -1.19 -5.31
C THR A 96 -27.85 -2.50 -6.09
N TRP A 97 -28.73 -3.38 -5.62
CA TRP A 97 -29.11 -4.60 -6.31
C TRP A 97 -30.47 -4.40 -6.98
N TYR A 98 -30.43 -4.09 -8.27
CA TYR A 98 -31.64 -3.87 -9.07
C TYR A 98 -32.33 -5.20 -9.42
N LYS A 99 -33.66 -5.15 -9.56
CA LYS A 99 -34.48 -6.24 -10.14
C LYS A 99 -34.39 -7.61 -9.44
N ILE A 100 -34.05 -7.66 -8.15
CA ILE A 100 -33.95 -8.91 -7.38
C ILE A 100 -35.31 -9.48 -6.91
N GLY A 101 -36.38 -8.67 -6.98
CA GLY A 101 -37.74 -9.08 -6.66
C GLY A 101 -38.13 -8.96 -5.19
N ALA A 102 -39.43 -8.79 -4.94
CA ALA A 102 -39.96 -8.52 -3.60
C ALA A 102 -39.66 -9.61 -2.54
N PRO A 103 -39.72 -10.93 -2.85
CA PRO A 103 -39.36 -11.97 -1.87
C PRO A 103 -37.91 -11.83 -1.39
N THR A 104 -36.98 -11.59 -2.32
CA THR A 104 -35.56 -11.39 -2.03
C THR A 104 -35.30 -10.12 -1.25
N VAL A 105 -35.93 -9.00 -1.62
CA VAL A 105 -35.83 -7.73 -0.86
C VAL A 105 -36.29 -7.95 0.59
N LYS A 106 -37.42 -8.63 0.80
CA LYS A 106 -37.95 -8.94 2.14
C LYS A 106 -36.99 -9.84 2.93
N HIS A 107 -36.39 -10.82 2.26
CA HIS A 107 -35.39 -11.71 2.84
C HIS A 107 -34.13 -10.93 3.30
N LEU A 108 -33.54 -10.14 2.41
CA LEU A 108 -32.35 -9.33 2.74
C LEU A 108 -32.62 -8.34 3.87
N THR A 109 -33.77 -7.65 3.84
CA THR A 109 -34.18 -6.71 4.89
C THR A 109 -34.23 -7.40 6.27
N LYS A 110 -34.71 -8.66 6.33
CA LYS A 110 -34.74 -9.43 7.58
C LYS A 110 -33.32 -9.65 8.15
N PHE A 111 -32.37 -10.04 7.30
CA PHE A 111 -30.99 -10.29 7.73
C PHE A 111 -30.21 -9.01 8.02
N LEU A 112 -30.38 -7.97 7.20
CA LEU A 112 -29.80 -6.65 7.45
C LEU A 112 -30.25 -6.09 8.80
N LYS A 113 -31.54 -6.23 9.15
CA LYS A 113 -32.05 -5.85 10.47
C LYS A 113 -31.44 -6.65 11.61
N ALA A 114 -31.20 -7.94 11.41
CA ALA A 114 -30.67 -8.82 12.45
C ALA A 114 -29.17 -8.66 12.68
N HIS A 115 -28.38 -8.41 11.63
CA HIS A 115 -26.91 -8.48 11.70
C HIS A 115 -26.20 -7.16 11.38
N ALA A 116 -26.84 -6.24 10.65
CA ALA A 116 -26.19 -5.06 10.08
C ALA A 116 -26.87 -3.72 10.44
N GLY A 117 -27.83 -3.70 11.37
CA GLY A 117 -28.59 -2.49 11.72
C GLY A 117 -27.73 -1.33 12.26
N GLY A 118 -26.60 -1.65 12.90
CA GLY A 118 -25.60 -0.66 13.35
C GLY A 118 -24.51 -0.36 12.32
N ILE A 119 -24.47 -1.07 11.19
CA ILE A 119 -23.38 -1.01 10.20
C ILE A 119 -23.86 -0.31 8.93
N ALA A 120 -25.12 -0.53 8.53
CA ALA A 120 -25.68 -0.01 7.30
C ALA A 120 -27.14 0.40 7.44
N ALA A 121 -27.54 1.35 6.59
CA ALA A 121 -28.92 1.66 6.28
C ALA A 121 -29.31 1.01 4.95
N TRP A 122 -30.61 0.80 4.71
CA TRP A 122 -31.08 0.27 3.43
C TRP A 122 -32.42 0.86 3.04
N SER A 123 -32.62 0.97 1.73
CA SER A 123 -33.84 1.51 1.12
C SER A 123 -34.34 0.54 0.04
N THR A 124 -35.66 0.42 -0.13
CA THR A 124 -36.24 -0.38 -1.24
C THR A 124 -36.37 0.49 -2.48
N VAL A 125 -35.73 0.08 -3.56
CA VAL A 125 -35.81 0.75 -4.86
C VAL A 125 -37.11 0.34 -5.55
N ARG A 126 -38.13 1.20 -5.46
CA ARG A 126 -39.48 0.95 -6.02
C ARG A 126 -39.67 1.42 -7.46
N SER A 127 -38.71 2.20 -7.99
CA SER A 127 -38.76 2.70 -9.36
C SER A 127 -38.60 1.60 -10.41
N CYS A 128 -38.11 0.42 -10.02
CA CYS A 128 -37.94 -0.73 -10.90
C CYS A 128 -38.95 -1.84 -10.58
N SER A 129 -39.47 -2.49 -11.63
CA SER A 129 -40.16 -3.78 -11.54
C SER A 129 -39.33 -4.81 -12.32
N PRO A 130 -38.79 -5.86 -11.68
CA PRO A 130 -38.88 -6.21 -10.25
C PRO A 130 -38.21 -5.19 -9.30
N GLN A 131 -38.62 -5.21 -8.02
CA GLN A 131 -38.06 -4.33 -6.97
C GLN A 131 -36.56 -4.58 -6.74
N GLY A 132 -35.85 -3.54 -6.32
CA GLY A 132 -34.45 -3.60 -5.89
C GLY A 132 -34.25 -3.19 -4.42
N ILE A 133 -33.02 -3.30 -3.94
CA ILE A 133 -32.59 -2.80 -2.63
C ILE A 133 -31.29 -2.02 -2.79
N GLU A 134 -31.20 -0.88 -2.12
CA GLU A 134 -29.99 -0.09 -1.97
C GLU A 134 -29.52 -0.22 -0.52
N VAL A 135 -28.24 -0.50 -0.33
CA VAL A 135 -27.61 -0.62 1.00
C VAL A 135 -26.50 0.41 1.08
N THR A 136 -26.56 1.25 2.10
CA THR A 136 -25.62 2.34 2.35
C THR A 136 -24.91 2.08 3.68
N LYS A 137 -23.59 1.96 3.67
CA LYS A 137 -22.77 1.85 4.89
C LYS A 137 -22.92 3.12 5.71
N GLN A 138 -22.93 2.97 7.03
CA GLN A 138 -22.83 4.13 7.89
C GLN A 138 -21.46 4.81 7.70
N PRO A 139 -21.38 6.15 7.76
CA PRO A 139 -20.14 6.89 7.49
C PRO A 139 -18.94 6.43 8.31
N ALA A 140 -19.17 5.97 9.55
CA ALA A 140 -18.13 5.45 10.44
C ALA A 140 -17.39 4.23 9.86
N PHE A 141 -18.06 3.41 9.03
CA PHE A 141 -17.50 2.17 8.48
C PHE A 141 -16.88 2.34 7.09
N VAL A 142 -17.25 3.40 6.35
CA VAL A 142 -16.80 3.57 4.96
C VAL A 142 -15.28 3.61 4.85
N ASN A 143 -14.62 4.49 5.61
CA ASN A 143 -13.17 4.65 5.51
C ASN A 143 -12.38 3.46 6.07
N PRO A 144 -12.73 2.86 7.23
CA PRO A 144 -12.06 1.66 7.73
C PRO A 144 -12.19 0.46 6.77
N VAL A 145 -13.39 0.20 6.22
CA VAL A 145 -13.61 -0.89 5.26
C VAL A 145 -12.85 -0.61 3.97
N ARG A 146 -12.90 0.62 3.46
CA ARG A 146 -12.14 1.05 2.28
C ARG A 146 -10.63 0.86 2.47
N TRP A 147 -10.09 1.28 3.60
CA TRP A 147 -8.68 1.06 3.95
C TRP A 147 -8.34 -0.43 3.97
N ALA A 148 -9.16 -1.26 4.64
CA ALA A 148 -8.95 -2.70 4.72
C ALA A 148 -8.99 -3.35 3.33
N SER A 149 -9.92 -2.92 2.47
CA SER A 149 -10.04 -3.37 1.08
C SER A 149 -8.79 -3.05 0.27
N TYR A 150 -8.36 -1.79 0.28
CA TYR A 150 -7.16 -1.37 -0.44
C TYR A 150 -5.91 -2.03 0.09
N ARG A 151 -5.77 -2.17 1.41
CA ARG A 151 -4.69 -2.93 2.02
C ARG A 151 -4.66 -4.38 1.51
N ALA A 152 -5.80 -5.07 1.48
CA ALA A 152 -5.88 -6.43 0.96
C ALA A 152 -5.51 -6.50 -0.53
N ARG A 153 -5.98 -5.54 -1.35
CA ARG A 153 -5.58 -5.41 -2.76
C ARG A 153 -4.06 -5.19 -2.91
N GLY A 154 -3.47 -4.31 -2.12
CA GLY A 154 -2.03 -4.05 -2.10
C GLY A 154 -1.21 -5.26 -1.70
N VAL A 155 -1.66 -6.01 -0.70
CA VAL A 155 -1.05 -7.28 -0.31
C VAL A 155 -1.09 -8.28 -1.47
N ARG A 156 -2.26 -8.49 -2.10
CA ARG A 156 -2.39 -9.38 -3.26
C ARG A 156 -1.53 -8.92 -4.44
N LEU A 157 -1.39 -7.62 -4.63
CA LEU A 157 -0.51 -7.04 -5.64
C LEU A 157 0.96 -7.39 -5.36
N LEU A 158 1.46 -7.17 -4.15
CA LEU A 158 2.83 -7.56 -3.78
C LEU A 158 3.02 -9.08 -3.87
N GLN A 159 2.01 -9.85 -3.46
CA GLN A 159 2.02 -11.29 -3.63
C GLN A 159 2.10 -11.66 -5.11
N SER A 160 1.39 -11.02 -6.03
CA SER A 160 1.49 -11.36 -7.46
C SER A 160 2.90 -11.13 -8.03
N ILE A 161 3.61 -10.12 -7.50
CA ILE A 161 5.02 -9.85 -7.82
C ILE A 161 5.94 -10.93 -7.24
N GLY A 162 5.64 -11.39 -6.02
CA GLY A 162 6.43 -12.38 -5.27
C GLY A 162 5.92 -13.82 -5.32
N ALA A 163 4.81 -14.16 -5.99
CA ALA A 163 4.07 -15.42 -5.79
C ALA A 163 4.87 -16.66 -6.19
N ASN A 164 5.97 -16.45 -6.89
CA ASN A 164 6.88 -17.50 -7.35
C ASN A 164 8.33 -17.19 -6.97
N VAL A 165 8.55 -16.23 -6.08
CA VAL A 165 9.88 -15.69 -5.79
C VAL A 165 10.05 -15.49 -4.29
N ALA A 166 11.22 -15.84 -3.77
CA ALA A 166 11.53 -15.67 -2.35
C ALA A 166 11.27 -14.23 -1.89
N VAL A 167 10.97 -14.04 -0.60
CA VAL A 167 10.79 -12.72 0.04
C VAL A 167 11.95 -11.78 -0.26
N ASP A 168 13.16 -12.33 -0.46
CA ASP A 168 14.35 -11.60 -0.85
C ASP A 168 14.22 -10.86 -2.19
N VAL A 169 13.48 -11.41 -3.17
CA VAL A 169 13.25 -10.70 -4.44
C VAL A 169 12.31 -9.53 -4.28
N LEU A 170 11.31 -9.61 -3.39
CA LEU A 170 10.50 -8.44 -3.09
C LEU A 170 11.34 -7.34 -2.43
N ARG A 171 12.31 -7.72 -1.57
CA ARG A 171 13.29 -6.79 -0.99
C ARG A 171 14.16 -6.16 -2.07
N ASP A 172 14.66 -6.95 -3.02
CA ASP A 172 15.48 -6.45 -4.14
C ASP A 172 14.68 -5.49 -5.05
N VAL A 173 13.41 -5.82 -5.33
CA VAL A 173 12.53 -5.00 -6.16
C VAL A 173 12.14 -3.72 -5.44
N LEU A 174 11.82 -3.76 -4.14
CA LEU A 174 11.37 -2.56 -3.42
C LEU A 174 12.54 -1.69 -2.94
N GLY A 175 13.69 -2.29 -2.66
CA GLY A 175 14.89 -1.62 -2.20
C GLY A 175 14.60 -0.64 -1.06
N GLN A 176 14.93 0.63 -1.29
CA GLN A 176 14.73 1.71 -0.31
C GLN A 176 13.25 2.01 0.01
N TYR A 177 12.31 1.62 -0.84
CA TYR A 177 10.88 1.87 -0.65
C TYR A 177 10.19 0.79 0.22
N LEU A 178 10.90 -0.29 0.56
CA LEU A 178 10.37 -1.37 1.38
C LEU A 178 9.78 -0.88 2.73
N PRO A 179 10.46 0.00 3.50
CA PRO A 179 9.92 0.48 4.77
C PRO A 179 8.64 1.31 4.60
N LEU A 180 8.56 2.11 3.53
CA LEU A 180 7.39 2.92 3.20
C LEU A 180 6.18 2.04 2.88
N VAL A 181 6.37 1.06 1.99
CA VAL A 181 5.34 0.08 1.62
C VAL A 181 4.87 -0.71 2.83
N ALA A 182 5.82 -1.18 3.65
CA ALA A 182 5.51 -1.91 4.88
C ALA A 182 4.75 -1.05 5.90
N ALA A 183 5.10 0.23 6.07
CA ALA A 183 4.40 1.15 6.95
C ALA A 183 2.96 1.39 6.48
N ALA A 184 2.76 1.64 5.18
CA ALA A 184 1.44 1.84 4.59
C ALA A 184 0.53 0.62 4.77
N LEU A 185 1.03 -0.57 4.46
CA LEU A 185 0.28 -1.82 4.64
C LEU A 185 0.06 -2.20 6.10
N SER A 186 0.86 -1.68 7.02
CA SER A 186 0.66 -1.88 8.47
C SER A 186 -0.31 -0.87 9.08
N GLY A 187 -0.81 0.11 8.30
CA GLY A 187 -1.60 1.22 8.84
C GLY A 187 -0.79 2.17 9.71
N ARG A 188 0.55 2.12 9.62
CA ARG A 188 1.48 2.99 10.34
C ARG A 188 2.06 4.10 9.46
N ALA A 189 1.60 4.21 8.21
CA ALA A 189 2.09 5.28 7.35
C ALA A 189 1.65 6.63 7.91
N GLU A 190 2.63 7.43 8.27
CA GLU A 190 2.48 8.88 8.35
C GLU A 190 2.03 9.44 6.99
N PRO A 191 1.42 10.63 6.94
CA PRO A 191 1.02 11.26 5.70
C PRO A 191 2.18 11.25 4.70
N TYR A 192 1.92 10.65 3.55
CA TYR A 192 2.89 10.40 2.48
C TYR A 192 3.70 11.65 2.08
N ASP A 193 3.10 12.81 2.27
CA ASP A 193 3.68 14.13 2.02
C ASP A 193 5.02 14.33 2.75
N ALA A 194 5.15 13.88 4.00
CA ALA A 194 6.40 14.06 4.76
C ALA A 194 7.56 13.23 4.19
N VAL A 195 7.29 12.01 3.70
CA VAL A 195 8.32 11.12 3.15
C VAL A 195 8.72 11.58 1.75
N LEU A 196 7.76 12.00 0.94
CA LEU A 196 8.02 12.47 -0.42
C LEU A 196 8.66 13.86 -0.45
N GLU A 197 8.31 14.75 0.49
CA GLU A 197 9.04 16.01 0.70
C GLU A 197 10.50 15.72 1.05
N ALA A 198 10.75 14.80 1.98
CA ALA A 198 12.11 14.40 2.33
C ALA A 198 12.86 13.81 1.12
N GLU A 199 12.21 12.98 0.30
CA GLU A 199 12.83 12.38 -0.89
C GLU A 199 13.09 13.41 -2.01
N ASN A 200 12.17 14.34 -2.24
CA ASN A 200 12.35 15.43 -3.22
C ASN A 200 13.44 16.40 -2.77
N VAL A 201 13.52 16.70 -1.47
CA VAL A 201 14.63 17.45 -0.88
C VAL A 201 15.95 16.70 -1.07
N LEU A 202 15.98 15.39 -0.81
CA LEU A 202 17.18 14.57 -0.99
C LEU A 202 17.61 14.52 -2.48
N ARG A 203 16.65 14.38 -3.39
CA ARG A 203 16.91 14.35 -4.84
C ARG A 203 17.40 15.70 -5.36
N GLY A 204 16.84 16.79 -4.86
CA GLY A 204 17.32 18.15 -5.12
C GLY A 204 18.76 18.35 -4.64
N LEU A 205 19.07 17.92 -3.41
CA LEU A 205 20.42 17.98 -2.84
C LEU A 205 21.43 17.14 -3.65
N LEU A 206 21.05 15.93 -4.06
CA LEU A 206 21.91 15.07 -4.88
C LEU A 206 22.15 15.65 -6.29
N ALA A 207 21.14 16.28 -6.89
CA ALA A 207 21.31 16.99 -8.16
C ALA A 207 22.24 18.19 -8.03
N GLN A 208 22.15 18.93 -6.91
CA GLN A 208 23.03 20.06 -6.62
C GLN A 208 24.48 19.62 -6.41
N ILE A 209 24.72 18.56 -5.62
CA ILE A 209 26.06 17.98 -5.45
C ILE A 209 26.61 17.49 -6.80
N ARG A 210 25.78 16.86 -7.64
CA ARG A 210 26.24 16.41 -8.97
C ARG A 210 26.62 17.60 -9.86
N GLY A 211 25.82 18.68 -9.87
CA GLY A 211 26.15 19.91 -10.59
C GLY A 211 27.44 20.58 -10.09
N GLU A 212 27.69 20.59 -8.78
CA GLU A 212 28.93 21.11 -8.17
C GLU A 212 30.17 20.24 -8.51
N THR A 213 29.99 18.93 -8.65
CA THR A 213 31.09 18.04 -9.08
C THR A 213 31.42 18.17 -10.57
N GLU A 214 30.47 18.60 -11.40
CA GLU A 214 30.70 18.86 -12.82
C GLU A 214 31.45 20.19 -13.04
N THR A 215 31.12 21.23 -12.28
CA THR A 215 31.89 22.49 -12.30
C THR A 215 33.31 22.32 -11.75
N LEU A 216 33.52 21.50 -10.71
CA LEU A 216 34.86 21.17 -10.22
C LEU A 216 35.69 20.31 -11.20
N ARG A 217 35.04 19.49 -12.03
CA ARG A 217 35.71 18.72 -13.09
C ARG A 217 36.20 19.61 -14.23
N ASP A 218 35.43 20.65 -14.59
CA ASP A 218 35.84 21.66 -15.58
C ASP A 218 37.02 22.54 -15.11
N ILE A 219 37.17 22.77 -13.80
CA ILE A 219 38.33 23.47 -13.24
C ILE A 219 39.60 22.61 -13.33
N ARG A 220 39.46 21.28 -13.23
CA ARG A 220 40.59 20.34 -13.18
C ARG A 220 41.10 19.90 -14.56
N THR A 221 40.30 20.06 -15.61
CA THR A 221 40.70 19.81 -17.01
C THR A 221 41.32 21.03 -17.70
N ARG A 222 41.39 22.19 -17.05
CA ARG A 222 42.28 23.28 -17.46
C ARG A 222 43.73 22.83 -17.27
N SER A 223 44.34 22.45 -18.39
CA SER A 223 45.72 22.02 -18.50
C SER A 223 46.69 22.99 -17.77
N PRO A 224 47.60 22.49 -16.92
CA PRO A 224 48.58 23.33 -16.19
C PRO A 224 49.54 24.11 -17.10
N CYS A 225 49.56 23.81 -18.41
CA CYS A 225 50.48 24.41 -19.35
C CYS A 225 50.17 25.87 -19.70
N CYS A 226 48.99 26.40 -19.33
CA CYS A 226 48.62 27.81 -19.58
C CYS A 226 48.67 28.71 -18.33
N ALA A 227 48.73 28.15 -17.12
CA ALA A 227 48.74 28.93 -15.88
C ALA A 227 50.13 29.50 -15.51
N ALA A 228 51.20 29.03 -16.16
CA ALA A 228 52.55 29.55 -15.94
C ALA A 228 52.82 30.90 -16.65
N ALA A 229 51.94 31.36 -17.53
CA ALA A 229 52.10 32.63 -18.25
C ALA A 229 51.48 33.84 -17.53
N GLU A 230 50.53 33.64 -16.61
CA GLU A 230 49.88 34.74 -15.86
C GLU A 230 50.51 35.00 -14.48
N ALA A 231 51.31 34.06 -13.94
CA ALA A 231 52.03 34.26 -12.67
C ALA A 231 53.30 35.12 -12.81
N ALA A 232 53.73 35.47 -14.03
CA ALA A 232 54.91 36.29 -14.27
C ALA A 232 54.62 37.81 -14.28
N THR A 233 53.35 38.23 -14.19
CA THR A 233 52.95 39.66 -14.29
C THR A 233 52.49 40.29 -12.97
N LEU A 234 52.50 39.56 -11.85
CA LEU A 234 52.02 40.06 -10.54
C LEU A 234 53.07 39.98 -9.41
N ALA A 235 54.33 39.70 -9.74
CA ALA A 235 55.43 39.61 -8.77
C ALA A 235 56.34 40.86 -8.77
N THR A 236 55.76 42.06 -8.75
CA THR A 236 56.53 43.31 -8.52
C THR A 236 55.95 44.28 -7.49
N ASP A 237 54.76 44.06 -6.93
CA ASP A 237 54.22 44.95 -5.89
C ASP A 237 53.69 44.14 -4.72
N ALA A 238 54.51 43.99 -3.68
CA ALA A 238 54.13 44.04 -2.25
C ALA A 238 55.19 43.34 -1.39
N ILE A 239 56.25 44.08 -1.07
CA ILE A 239 57.01 43.93 0.17
C ILE A 239 56.46 44.99 1.11
N ALA A 240 55.81 44.60 2.20
CA ALA A 240 55.85 45.27 3.51
C ALA A 240 54.97 44.57 4.55
N ASP A 241 55.55 44.41 5.74
CA ASP A 241 54.95 44.35 7.08
C ASP A 241 54.31 43.05 7.59
N GLU A 242 55.20 42.20 8.12
CA GLU A 242 55.36 41.91 9.57
C GLU A 242 54.29 42.48 10.52
N GLU A 243 53.58 41.62 11.26
CA GLU A 243 53.74 41.49 12.73
C GLU A 243 52.88 40.36 13.30
N ALA A 244 53.44 39.71 14.31
CA ALA A 244 52.95 38.52 14.98
C ALA A 244 52.01 38.83 16.16
N ASP A 245 51.10 37.90 16.48
CA ASP A 245 50.53 37.81 17.84
C ASP A 245 50.25 36.34 18.22
N PRO A 246 50.84 35.79 19.29
CA PRO A 246 50.62 34.41 19.70
C PRO A 246 49.45 34.26 20.69
N THR A 247 48.41 33.59 20.20
CA THR A 247 47.65 32.50 20.84
C THR A 247 47.83 32.30 22.36
N VAL A 248 46.82 32.70 23.15
CA VAL A 248 46.59 32.21 24.52
C VAL A 248 45.47 31.17 24.48
N VAL A 249 45.78 29.94 24.92
CA VAL A 249 44.84 28.82 25.01
C VAL A 249 44.38 28.69 26.47
N GLU A 250 43.09 28.88 26.73
CA GLU A 250 42.44 28.60 28.02
C GLU A 250 41.89 27.15 28.07
N PRO A 251 41.86 26.50 29.24
CA PRO A 251 41.55 25.09 29.36
C PRO A 251 40.04 24.79 29.48
N LEU A 252 39.65 23.71 28.81
CA LEU A 252 38.34 23.06 28.83
C LEU A 252 37.90 22.67 30.25
N VAL A 253 36.75 23.19 30.71
CA VAL A 253 36.05 22.74 31.91
C VAL A 253 35.19 21.51 31.56
N ALA A 254 35.45 20.40 32.25
CA ALA A 254 34.66 19.17 32.15
C ALA A 254 33.30 19.33 32.86
N GLY A 255 32.26 19.61 32.08
CA GLY A 255 30.86 19.59 32.51
C GLY A 255 30.23 18.21 32.27
N ALA A 256 29.87 17.53 33.35
CA ALA A 256 29.21 16.22 33.34
C ALA A 256 27.80 16.28 32.70
N LEU A 257 27.65 15.75 31.49
CA LEU A 257 26.35 15.46 30.89
C LEU A 257 25.82 14.10 31.38
N LYS A 258 24.74 14.15 32.15
CA LYS A 258 23.88 13.00 32.48
C LYS A 258 23.42 12.33 31.18
N ARG A 259 23.72 11.04 31.03
CA ARG A 259 23.16 10.19 29.96
C ARG A 259 21.63 10.15 30.07
N PRO A 260 20.87 10.56 29.03
CA PRO A 260 19.47 10.18 28.93
C PRO A 260 19.38 8.66 28.75
N ARG A 261 18.47 8.05 29.52
CA ARG A 261 18.13 6.62 29.41
C ARG A 261 17.70 6.34 27.97
N SER A 262 18.35 5.36 27.35
CA SER A 262 17.95 4.78 26.07
C SER A 262 16.50 4.28 26.14
N PRO A 263 15.59 4.73 25.27
CA PRO A 263 14.43 3.94 24.90
C PRO A 263 14.86 3.03 23.74
N SER A 264 15.11 1.77 24.06
CA SER A 264 14.95 0.65 23.11
C SER A 264 13.84 -0.22 23.71
N PRO A 265 12.84 -0.56 22.91
CA PRO A 265 12.98 -1.73 22.07
C PRO A 265 12.79 -1.36 20.60
N PHE A 266 13.74 -1.77 19.77
CA PHE A 266 13.54 -1.85 18.33
C PHE A 266 12.18 -2.51 18.01
N PRO A 267 11.40 -1.99 17.06
CA PRO A 267 10.25 -2.71 16.55
C PRO A 267 10.73 -4.04 15.95
N ALA A 268 9.90 -5.07 16.03
CA ALA A 268 10.16 -6.37 15.42
C ALA A 268 10.71 -6.18 13.99
N SER A 269 11.76 -6.92 13.63
CA SER A 269 12.43 -6.85 12.31
C SER A 269 11.40 -6.66 11.19
N LEU A 270 11.65 -5.73 10.25
CA LEU A 270 10.77 -5.47 9.10
C LEU A 270 10.40 -6.76 8.35
N ASP A 271 11.30 -7.74 8.32
CA ASP A 271 11.06 -9.07 7.76
C ASP A 271 9.94 -9.83 8.46
N SER A 272 9.83 -9.69 9.79
CA SER A 272 8.73 -10.28 10.57
C SER A 272 7.40 -9.55 10.33
N THR A 273 7.42 -8.25 10.02
CA THR A 273 6.20 -7.47 9.76
C THR A 273 5.58 -7.86 8.42
N LEU A 274 6.36 -7.85 7.33
CA LEU A 274 5.83 -8.23 6.01
C LEU A 274 5.48 -9.71 5.95
N SER A 275 6.34 -10.60 6.46
CA SER A 275 6.02 -12.03 6.53
C SER A 275 4.78 -12.27 7.39
N GLY A 276 4.64 -11.58 8.52
CA GLY A 276 3.46 -11.68 9.38
C GLY A 276 2.18 -11.14 8.75
N ILE A 277 2.26 -10.08 7.94
CA ILE A 277 1.12 -9.54 7.18
C ILE A 277 0.69 -10.52 6.09
N LEU A 278 1.64 -10.99 5.29
CA LEU A 278 1.38 -11.95 4.21
C LEU A 278 0.83 -13.28 4.76
N TRP A 279 1.40 -13.76 5.86
CA TRP A 279 0.97 -15.00 6.52
C TRP A 279 -0.45 -14.89 7.11
N ARG A 280 -0.79 -13.79 7.80
CA ARG A 280 -2.16 -13.59 8.32
C ARG A 280 -3.21 -13.54 7.21
N GLN A 281 -2.87 -12.94 6.06
CA GLN A 281 -3.80 -12.85 4.94
C GLN A 281 -4.10 -14.24 4.35
N ASN A 282 -3.08 -15.08 4.16
CA ASN A 282 -3.27 -16.44 3.64
C ASN A 282 -4.16 -17.29 4.56
N HIS A 283 -4.02 -17.20 5.89
CA HIS A 283 -4.86 -17.94 6.84
C HIS A 283 -6.33 -17.48 6.84
N ILE A 284 -6.60 -16.19 6.60
CA ILE A 284 -7.97 -15.67 6.46
C ILE A 284 -8.61 -16.23 5.18
N GLU A 285 -7.87 -16.29 4.08
CA GLU A 285 -8.36 -16.83 2.81
C GLU A 285 -8.56 -18.36 2.88
N ASP A 286 -7.65 -19.09 3.51
CA ASP A 286 -7.76 -20.55 3.73
C ASP A 286 -8.94 -20.91 4.65
N GLY A 287 -9.17 -20.14 5.72
CA GLY A 287 -10.32 -20.32 6.61
C GLY A 287 -11.67 -20.13 5.88
N ARG A 288 -11.72 -19.17 4.95
CA ARG A 288 -12.91 -18.92 4.11
C ARG A 288 -13.08 -19.99 3.03
N ALA A 289 -11.99 -20.46 2.41
CA ALA A 289 -12.03 -21.57 1.46
C ALA A 289 -12.49 -22.88 2.13
N ALA A 290 -12.03 -23.17 3.35
CA ALA A 290 -12.44 -24.33 4.13
C ALA A 290 -13.93 -24.29 4.53
N GLN A 291 -14.48 -23.10 4.82
CA GLN A 291 -15.93 -22.93 5.04
C GLN A 291 -16.75 -23.15 3.75
N ARG A 292 -16.17 -22.89 2.57
CA ARG A 292 -16.81 -23.17 1.28
C ARG A 292 -16.86 -24.68 1.00
N ILE A 293 -15.78 -25.41 1.29
CA ILE A 293 -15.69 -26.87 1.04
C ILE A 293 -16.60 -27.69 1.98
N LYS A 294 -16.79 -27.28 3.24
CA LYS A 294 -17.68 -27.98 4.19
C LYS A 294 -19.18 -27.90 3.86
N ARG A 295 -19.59 -27.21 2.78
CA ARG A 295 -21.00 -27.03 2.39
C ARG A 295 -21.41 -27.82 1.15
N GLU A 296 -20.47 -28.50 0.50
CA GLU A 296 -20.75 -29.41 -0.61
C GLU A 296 -20.80 -30.86 -0.11
N ASP A 297 -21.69 -31.16 0.84
CA ASP A 297 -22.18 -32.53 0.97
C ASP A 297 -23.29 -32.69 -0.08
N PRO A 298 -23.09 -33.49 -1.14
CA PRO A 298 -24.12 -33.68 -2.14
C PRO A 298 -25.32 -34.36 -1.48
N GLU A 299 -26.51 -33.75 -1.60
CA GLU A 299 -27.76 -34.43 -1.26
C GLU A 299 -27.79 -35.78 -1.98
N PRO A 300 -28.16 -36.87 -1.28
CA PRO A 300 -28.28 -38.17 -1.91
C PRO A 300 -29.34 -38.06 -3.00
N ILE A 301 -28.90 -38.21 -4.25
CA ILE A 301 -29.79 -38.31 -5.40
C ILE A 301 -30.61 -39.59 -5.21
N GLU A 302 -31.84 -39.44 -4.74
CA GLU A 302 -32.82 -40.53 -4.74
C GLU A 302 -33.15 -40.86 -6.20
N LEU A 303 -32.44 -41.85 -6.74
CA LEU A 303 -32.78 -42.48 -8.01
C LEU A 303 -34.11 -43.23 -7.79
N GLY A 304 -35.20 -42.53 -8.08
CA GLY A 304 -36.54 -43.11 -8.16
C GLY A 304 -36.61 -44.11 -9.31
N VAL A 305 -36.27 -45.36 -9.02
CA VAL A 305 -36.53 -46.51 -9.89
C VAL A 305 -38.05 -46.72 -9.90
N LYS A 306 -38.71 -46.23 -10.94
CA LYS A 306 -40.09 -46.63 -11.25
C LYS A 306 -40.04 -48.07 -11.74
N ALA A 307 -40.59 -48.98 -10.94
CA ALA A 307 -40.92 -50.32 -11.39
C ALA A 307 -42.07 -50.22 -12.40
N GLU A 308 -41.82 -50.64 -13.64
CA GLU A 308 -42.87 -50.93 -14.61
C GLU A 308 -43.33 -52.37 -14.37
N ASP A 309 -44.59 -52.51 -13.94
CA ASP A 309 -45.29 -53.78 -13.83
C ASP A 309 -45.56 -54.36 -15.22
N ASN A 310 -45.28 -55.65 -15.38
CA ASN A 310 -45.62 -56.47 -16.55
C ASN A 310 -46.23 -57.78 -16.08
#